data_AF-A0A6L0X6Y1-F1
#
_entry.id   AF-A0A6L0X6Y1-F1
#
_cell.length_a   1.000
_cell.length_b   1.000
_cell.length_c   1.000
_cell.angle_alpha   90.00
_cell.angle_beta   90.00
_cell.angle_gamma   90.00
#
_symmetry.space_group_name_H-M   'P 1'
#
loop_
_entity.id
_entity.type
_entity.pdbx_description
1 polymer ?
#
loop_
_entity_poly.entity_id
_entity_poly.type
_entity_poly.pdbx_seq_one_letter_code
_entity_poly.pdbx_strand_id
1 'polypeptide(L)'
;MGQAVMEDQGNSLVVWGSTGRRLQFSMQDLKLPASLRDNPHFHFYEKQWDAVASFWFNRVLKESALQHLSVEAIIELIREDISKRWERRRQEQSIYKKRKRLLQRSGPAGTPSASVLLTNVTTLEGYHAATEMEQKDLVTALVERVEDVAKDKVESWRVLIDDASEQRPAKAARVEGTTATSGEHSEDDADAAGDFDDRVAVVLKLSSKEKAATTIAHLHGSRFDDRRVLCRFWSES
;
A
#
# COMPACT_ATOMS: atom_id res chain seq x y z
N MET A 1 -38.65 26.26 -33.80
CA MET A 1 -38.88 25.08 -32.94
C MET A 1 -37.59 24.82 -32.19
N GLY A 2 -37.50 25.25 -30.92
CA GLY A 2 -36.36 24.95 -30.06
C GLY A 2 -36.80 23.90 -29.05
N GLN A 3 -36.28 22.68 -29.18
CA GLN A 3 -36.42 21.66 -28.15
C GLN A 3 -35.67 22.14 -26.91
N ALA A 4 -36.42 22.48 -25.86
CA ALA A 4 -35.87 22.62 -24.54
C ALA A 4 -35.39 21.24 -24.09
N VAL A 5 -34.08 21.10 -23.91
CA VAL A 5 -33.47 20.00 -23.19
C VAL A 5 -34.02 20.10 -21.77
N MET A 6 -35.00 19.26 -21.43
CA MET A 6 -35.38 19.02 -20.05
C MET A 6 -34.21 18.31 -19.40
N GLU A 7 -33.33 19.09 -18.77
CA GLU A 7 -32.48 18.58 -17.70
C GLU A 7 -33.41 17.96 -16.65
N ASP A 8 -33.22 16.67 -16.40
CA ASP A 8 -33.92 15.89 -15.38
C ASP A 8 -33.54 16.46 -14.01
N GLN A 9 -34.23 17.52 -13.59
CA GLN A 9 -34.05 18.16 -12.29
C GLN A 9 -34.49 17.16 -11.23
N GLY A 10 -33.53 16.52 -10.56
CA GLY A 10 -33.77 15.63 -9.44
C GLY A 10 -34.65 16.32 -8.40
N ASN A 11 -35.85 15.78 -8.18
CA ASN A 11 -36.86 16.26 -7.23
C ASN A 11 -36.40 16.06 -5.78
N SER A 12 -35.34 16.76 -5.35
CA SER A 12 -34.97 16.82 -3.93
C SER A 12 -35.73 17.98 -3.27
N LEU A 13 -36.58 17.65 -2.30
CA LEU A 13 -37.28 18.68 -1.53
C LEU A 13 -36.29 19.26 -0.52
N VAL A 14 -36.01 20.55 -0.65
CA VAL A 14 -35.12 21.27 0.27
C VAL A 14 -35.96 22.03 1.28
N VAL A 15 -35.92 21.62 2.55
CA VAL A 15 -36.65 22.28 3.64
C VAL A 15 -35.72 23.26 4.34
N TRP A 16 -36.10 24.53 4.41
CA TRP A 16 -35.37 25.55 5.15
C TRP A 16 -36.01 25.74 6.53
N GLY A 17 -35.25 25.47 7.60
CA GLY A 17 -35.68 25.66 8.99
C GLY A 17 -34.79 26.64 9.74
N SER A 18 -35.09 26.88 11.03
CA SER A 18 -34.30 27.72 11.92
C SER A 18 -32.85 27.23 12.14
N THR A 19 -32.58 25.97 11.79
CA THR A 19 -31.26 25.32 11.82
C THR A 19 -30.59 25.22 10.44
N GLY A 20 -31.17 25.83 9.40
CA GLY A 20 -30.61 25.86 8.04
C GLY A 20 -31.29 24.92 7.04
N ARG A 21 -30.59 24.64 5.93
CA ARG A 21 -31.05 23.83 4.80
C ARG A 21 -31.07 22.34 5.15
N ARG A 22 -32.21 21.66 5.13
CA ARG A 22 -32.32 20.21 5.35
C ARG A 22 -32.71 19.50 4.07
N LEU A 23 -31.92 18.50 3.68
CA LEU A 23 -32.16 17.68 2.51
C LEU A 23 -33.26 16.64 2.82
N GLN A 24 -34.39 16.69 2.12
CA GLN A 24 -35.40 15.64 2.13
C GLN A 24 -35.34 14.91 0.79
N PHE A 25 -34.71 13.74 0.81
CA PHE A 25 -34.53 12.86 -0.33
C PHE A 25 -34.82 11.43 0.10
N SER A 26 -35.11 10.60 -0.88
CA SER A 26 -35.41 9.20 -0.76
C SER A 26 -34.23 8.34 -1.21
N MET A 27 -34.30 7.05 -0.91
CA MET A 27 -33.35 6.08 -1.44
C MET A 27 -33.33 6.06 -2.99
N GLN A 28 -34.44 6.44 -3.65
CA GLN A 28 -34.53 6.50 -5.10
C GLN A 28 -33.73 7.66 -5.72
N ASP A 29 -33.33 8.65 -4.92
CA ASP A 29 -32.51 9.77 -5.36
C ASP A 29 -31.02 9.42 -5.36
N LEU A 30 -30.62 8.37 -4.62
CA LEU A 30 -29.25 7.84 -4.59
C LEU A 30 -29.00 6.76 -5.66
N LYS A 31 -29.48 7.00 -6.88
CA LYS A 31 -29.25 6.08 -8.01
C LYS A 31 -27.80 6.13 -8.48
N LEU A 32 -27.35 5.02 -9.04
CA LEU A 32 -26.04 4.90 -9.68
C LEU A 32 -25.98 5.88 -10.87
N PRO A 33 -25.05 6.87 -10.85
CA PRO A 33 -24.89 7.81 -11.96
C PRO A 33 -24.58 7.12 -13.28
N ALA A 34 -25.21 7.59 -14.37
CA ALA A 34 -24.94 7.08 -15.71
C ALA A 34 -23.47 7.27 -16.13
N SER A 35 -22.81 8.33 -15.64
CA SER A 35 -21.39 8.62 -15.87
C SER A 35 -20.43 7.54 -15.36
N LEU A 36 -20.86 6.68 -14.42
CA LEU A 36 -20.04 5.58 -13.94
C LEU A 36 -19.98 4.39 -14.91
N ARG A 37 -20.86 4.32 -15.92
CA ARG A 37 -20.85 3.24 -16.92
C ARG A 37 -19.56 3.17 -17.71
N ASP A 38 -18.91 4.31 -17.91
CA ASP A 38 -17.63 4.42 -18.63
C ASP A 38 -16.44 4.05 -17.75
N ASN A 39 -16.65 3.77 -16.47
CA ASN A 39 -15.58 3.42 -15.56
C ASN A 39 -15.06 1.98 -15.83
N PRO A 40 -13.74 1.76 -15.93
CA PRO A 40 -13.16 0.42 -16.18
C PRO A 40 -13.59 -0.67 -15.20
N HIS A 41 -14.01 -0.31 -13.99
CA HIS A 41 -14.47 -1.24 -12.96
C HIS A 41 -15.95 -1.02 -12.59
N PHE A 42 -16.78 -0.57 -13.54
CA PHE A 42 -18.22 -0.36 -13.38
C PHE A 42 -18.96 -1.54 -12.72
N HIS A 43 -18.67 -2.78 -13.12
CA HIS A 43 -19.29 -3.98 -12.55
C HIS A 43 -19.08 -4.13 -11.03
N PHE A 44 -18.00 -3.54 -10.48
CA PHE A 44 -17.79 -3.50 -9.04
C PHE A 44 -18.70 -2.47 -8.37
N TYR A 45 -18.85 -1.28 -8.99
CA TYR A 45 -19.81 -0.27 -8.53
C TYR A 45 -21.22 -0.80 -8.55
N GLU A 46 -21.67 -1.37 -9.66
CA GLU A 46 -23.01 -1.94 -9.81
C GLU A 46 -23.32 -2.95 -8.69
N LYS A 47 -22.38 -3.84 -8.36
CA LYS A 47 -22.56 -4.84 -7.30
C LYS A 47 -22.55 -4.28 -5.88
N GLN A 48 -21.92 -3.13 -5.64
CA GLN A 48 -21.76 -2.56 -4.30
C GLN A 48 -22.74 -1.41 -4.04
N TRP A 49 -23.30 -0.81 -5.09
CA TRP A 49 -24.01 0.46 -5.02
C TRP A 49 -25.16 0.43 -4.02
N ASP A 50 -26.10 -0.50 -4.16
CA ASP A 50 -27.30 -0.54 -3.33
C ASP A 50 -26.98 -0.69 -1.84
N ALA A 51 -26.00 -1.53 -1.51
CA ALA A 51 -25.56 -1.74 -0.13
C ALA A 51 -24.90 -0.49 0.46
N VAL A 52 -24.03 0.18 -0.30
CA VAL A 52 -23.31 1.38 0.16
C VAL A 52 -24.23 2.59 0.20
N ALA A 53 -25.09 2.78 -0.80
CA ALA A 53 -26.10 3.83 -0.80
C ALA A 53 -27.08 3.66 0.38
N SER A 54 -27.48 2.43 0.72
CA SER A 54 -28.35 2.17 1.87
C SER A 54 -27.66 2.52 3.19
N PHE A 55 -26.36 2.23 3.28
CA PHE A 55 -25.54 2.62 4.43
C PHE A 55 -25.47 4.15 4.56
N TRP A 56 -25.15 4.86 3.47
CA TRP A 56 -25.04 6.32 3.48
C TRP A 56 -26.39 7.00 3.75
N PHE A 57 -27.48 6.49 3.20
CA PHE A 57 -28.83 6.98 3.49
C PHE A 57 -29.13 6.93 5.00
N ASN A 58 -28.94 5.76 5.61
CA ASN A 58 -29.12 5.59 7.06
C ASN A 58 -28.19 6.47 7.89
N ARG A 59 -26.96 6.70 7.40
CA ARG A 59 -25.97 7.55 8.06
C ARG A 59 -26.39 9.02 8.04
N VAL A 60 -26.84 9.53 6.89
CA VAL A 60 -27.35 10.90 6.73
C VAL A 60 -28.55 11.16 7.64
N LEU A 61 -29.47 10.18 7.79
CA LEU A 61 -30.60 10.32 8.70
C LEU A 61 -30.19 10.46 10.18
N LYS A 62 -29.03 9.92 10.57
CA LYS A 62 -28.54 9.93 11.95
C LYS A 62 -27.60 11.11 12.25
N GLU A 63 -26.81 11.53 11.27
CA GLU A 63 -25.76 12.55 11.45
C GLU A 63 -26.24 13.91 10.91
N SER A 64 -26.53 14.85 11.80
CA SER A 64 -27.01 16.20 11.44
C SER A 64 -26.08 16.94 10.49
N ALA A 65 -24.75 16.78 10.66
CA ALA A 65 -23.74 17.39 9.80
C ALA A 65 -23.89 16.98 8.32
N LEU A 66 -24.38 15.77 8.05
CA LEU A 66 -24.55 15.26 6.68
C LEU A 66 -25.91 15.66 6.07
N GLN A 67 -26.88 16.10 6.88
CA GLN A 67 -28.23 16.46 6.40
C GLN A 67 -28.28 17.77 5.60
N HIS A 68 -27.19 18.53 5.60
CA HIS A 68 -27.03 19.79 4.87
C HIS A 68 -26.35 19.61 3.49
N LEU A 69 -25.83 18.41 3.20
CA LEU A 69 -25.22 18.10 1.90
C LEU A 69 -26.29 18.02 0.81
N SER A 70 -25.88 18.19 -0.45
CA SER A 70 -26.76 17.91 -1.60
C SER A 70 -26.79 16.40 -1.92
N VAL A 71 -27.78 15.96 -2.69
CA VAL A 71 -27.87 14.57 -3.15
C VAL A 71 -26.63 14.20 -3.96
N GLU A 72 -26.16 15.10 -4.83
CA GLU A 72 -24.97 14.90 -5.65
C GLU A 72 -23.71 14.73 -4.79
N ALA A 73 -23.57 15.51 -3.72
CA ALA A 73 -22.46 15.37 -2.79
C ALA A 73 -22.49 14.02 -2.07
N ILE A 74 -23.66 13.52 -1.69
CA ILE A 74 -23.82 12.18 -1.10
C ILE A 74 -23.48 11.09 -2.11
N ILE A 75 -23.89 11.25 -3.37
CA ILE A 75 -23.55 10.33 -4.46
C ILE A 75 -22.03 10.26 -4.69
N GLU A 76 -21.34 11.41 -4.67
CA GLU A 76 -19.87 11.42 -4.77
C GLU A 76 -19.21 10.74 -3.55
N LEU A 77 -19.74 10.91 -2.34
CA LEU A 77 -19.25 10.17 -1.16
C LEU A 77 -19.43 8.65 -1.30
N ILE A 78 -20.57 8.19 -1.84
CA ILE A 78 -20.82 6.77 -2.14
C ILE A 78 -19.80 6.27 -3.18
N ARG A 79 -19.60 7.03 -4.26
CA ARG A 79 -18.64 6.72 -5.31
C ARG A 79 -17.22 6.60 -4.75
N GLU A 80 -16.78 7.57 -3.95
CA GLU A 80 -15.47 7.54 -3.32
C GLU A 80 -15.29 6.33 -2.39
N ASP A 81 -16.29 6.00 -1.58
CA ASP A 81 -16.25 4.85 -0.66
C ASP A 81 -16.08 3.54 -1.47
N ILE A 82 -16.86 3.36 -2.54
CA ILE A 82 -16.73 2.19 -3.41
C ILE A 82 -15.36 2.16 -4.11
N SER A 83 -14.85 3.30 -4.58
CA SER A 83 -13.50 3.39 -5.18
C SER A 83 -12.43 2.94 -4.19
N LYS A 84 -12.47 3.47 -2.95
CA LYS A 84 -11.54 3.11 -1.87
C LYS A 84 -11.61 1.62 -1.54
N ARG A 85 -12.80 1.02 -1.54
CA ARG A 85 -12.98 -0.43 -1.35
C ARG A 85 -12.39 -1.24 -2.49
N TRP A 86 -12.56 -0.80 -3.73
CA TRP A 86 -11.97 -1.44 -4.91
C TRP A 86 -10.45 -1.40 -4.86
N GLU A 87 -9.86 -0.23 -4.57
CA GLU A 87 -8.42 -0.05 -4.43
C GLU A 87 -7.84 -0.94 -3.34
N ARG A 88 -8.47 -0.97 -2.16
CA ARG A 88 -8.08 -1.86 -1.05
C ARG A 88 -8.10 -3.33 -1.49
N ARG A 89 -9.19 -3.79 -2.11
CA ARG A 89 -9.31 -5.17 -2.62
C ARG A 89 -8.22 -5.50 -3.63
N ARG A 90 -7.89 -4.56 -4.53
CA ARG A 90 -6.83 -4.73 -5.53
C ARG A 90 -5.45 -4.84 -4.87
N GLN A 91 -5.17 -3.99 -3.90
CA GLN A 91 -3.93 -4.03 -3.12
C GLN A 91 -3.80 -5.36 -2.37
N GLU A 92 -4.83 -5.79 -1.65
CA GLU A 92 -4.87 -7.07 -0.94
C GLU A 92 -4.66 -8.26 -1.88
N GLN A 93 -5.31 -8.28 -3.06
CA GLN A 93 -5.10 -9.33 -4.05
C GLN A 93 -3.68 -9.33 -4.61
N SER A 94 -3.08 -8.16 -4.81
CA SER A 94 -1.69 -8.03 -5.26
C SER A 94 -0.73 -8.62 -4.22
N ILE A 95 -0.89 -8.25 -2.95
CA ILE A 95 -0.12 -8.78 -1.82
C ILE A 95 -0.31 -10.30 -1.70
N TYR A 96 -1.54 -10.80 -1.79
CA TYR A 96 -1.83 -12.23 -1.73
C TYR A 96 -1.10 -12.99 -2.85
N LYS A 97 -1.14 -12.47 -4.09
CA LYS A 97 -0.40 -13.06 -5.22
C LYS A 97 1.11 -13.01 -4.99
N LYS A 98 1.67 -11.91 -4.49
CA LYS A 98 3.09 -11.78 -4.14
C LYS A 98 3.49 -12.82 -3.08
N ARG A 99 2.75 -12.89 -1.96
CA ARG A 99 2.97 -13.88 -0.89
C ARG A 99 2.95 -15.31 -1.41
N LYS A 100 1.95 -15.65 -2.23
CA LYS A 100 1.83 -17.00 -2.81
C LYS A 100 3.05 -17.34 -3.68
N ARG A 101 3.53 -16.41 -4.51
CA ARG A 101 4.73 -16.61 -5.34
C ARG A 101 5.99 -16.77 -4.50
N LEU A 102 6.16 -15.95 -3.45
CA LEU A 102 7.29 -16.02 -2.53
C LEU A 102 7.41 -17.39 -1.86
N LEU A 103 6.28 -18.01 -1.50
CA LEU A 103 6.26 -19.31 -0.82
C LEU A 103 6.39 -20.53 -1.75
N GLN A 104 6.21 -20.37 -3.07
CA GLN A 104 6.15 -21.48 -4.01
C GLN A 104 7.52 -22.07 -4.35
N ARG A 105 8.54 -21.24 -4.50
CA ARG A 105 9.90 -21.66 -4.85
C ARG A 105 10.92 -20.62 -4.41
N SER A 106 12.18 -21.05 -4.26
CA SER A 106 13.28 -20.12 -4.13
C SER A 106 13.37 -19.24 -5.38
N GLY A 107 13.63 -17.95 -5.19
CA GLY A 107 13.64 -16.94 -6.25
C GLY A 107 14.48 -15.74 -5.86
N PRO A 108 14.25 -14.55 -6.46
CA PRO A 108 15.04 -13.34 -6.18
C PRO A 108 15.00 -12.88 -4.72
N ALA A 109 13.95 -13.27 -3.98
CA ALA A 109 13.81 -13.00 -2.55
C ALA A 109 14.51 -14.04 -1.67
N GLY A 110 15.22 -15.02 -2.23
CA GLY A 110 15.85 -16.12 -1.51
C GLY A 110 14.92 -17.32 -1.27
N THR A 111 15.41 -18.27 -0.48
CA THR A 111 14.66 -19.48 -0.10
C THR A 111 13.70 -19.17 1.05
N PRO A 112 12.43 -19.61 1.00
CA PRO A 112 11.46 -19.30 2.06
C PRO A 112 11.92 -19.74 3.44
N SER A 113 12.02 -18.77 4.36
CA SER A 113 12.40 -18.97 5.76
C SER A 113 11.52 -18.12 6.67
N ALA A 114 11.61 -18.34 7.98
CA ALA A 114 10.90 -17.53 8.98
C ALA A 114 11.59 -16.18 9.28
N SER A 115 12.75 -15.92 8.65
CA SER A 115 13.55 -14.71 8.89
C SER A 115 13.55 -13.80 7.67
N VAL A 116 13.54 -12.49 7.89
CA VAL A 116 13.55 -11.46 6.85
C VAL A 116 14.77 -10.57 7.04
N LEU A 117 15.47 -10.28 5.95
CA LEU A 117 16.52 -9.27 5.86
C LEU A 117 15.91 -8.00 5.24
N LEU A 118 16.04 -6.86 5.92
CA LEU A 118 15.70 -5.54 5.43
C LEU A 118 17.00 -4.76 5.17
N THR A 119 17.17 -4.26 3.96
CA THR A 119 18.30 -3.39 3.57
C THR A 119 17.80 -2.07 2.99
N ASN A 120 18.73 -1.12 2.81
CA ASN A 120 18.47 0.23 2.33
C ASN A 120 17.48 1.02 3.20
N VAL A 121 17.54 0.79 4.51
CA VAL A 121 16.76 1.53 5.52
C VAL A 121 17.46 2.82 5.96
N THR A 122 18.78 2.86 5.89
CA THR A 122 19.64 4.02 6.16
C THR A 122 20.98 3.83 5.46
N THR A 123 21.76 4.90 5.29
CA THR A 123 23.15 4.79 4.82
C THR A 123 24.07 4.39 5.97
N LEU A 124 25.22 3.80 5.65
CA LEU A 124 26.24 3.50 6.65
C LEU A 124 26.72 4.76 7.38
N GLU A 125 26.96 5.84 6.64
CA GLU A 125 27.36 7.14 7.20
C GLU A 125 26.28 7.73 8.11
N GLY A 126 25.01 7.64 7.70
CA GLY A 126 23.88 8.10 8.50
C GLY A 126 23.70 7.27 9.77
N TYR A 127 23.90 5.96 9.70
CA TYR A 127 23.83 5.08 10.86
C TYR A 127 24.96 5.36 11.85
N HIS A 128 26.19 5.54 11.40
CA HIS A 128 27.35 5.86 12.26
C HIS A 128 27.30 7.28 12.83
N ALA A 129 26.71 8.24 12.11
CA ALA A 129 26.53 9.60 12.60
C ALA A 129 25.39 9.72 13.63
N ALA A 130 24.43 8.78 13.61
CA ALA A 130 23.31 8.74 14.55
C ALA A 130 23.77 8.36 15.96
N THR A 131 23.09 8.92 16.97
CA THR A 131 23.25 8.53 18.36
C THR A 131 22.75 7.11 18.61
N GLU A 132 23.21 6.46 19.68
CA GLU A 132 22.70 5.14 20.08
C GLU A 132 21.17 5.13 20.28
N MET A 133 20.59 6.26 20.70
CA MET A 133 19.15 6.41 20.88
C MET A 133 18.44 6.41 19.52
N GLU A 134 18.91 7.21 18.56
CA GLU A 134 18.36 7.27 17.21
C GLU A 134 18.51 5.93 16.47
N GLN A 135 19.63 5.23 16.64
CA GLN A 135 19.82 3.88 16.09
C GLN A 135 18.80 2.88 16.68
N LYS A 136 18.51 2.97 17.98
CA LYS A 136 17.50 2.13 18.64
C LYS A 136 16.09 2.49 18.19
N ASP A 137 15.79 3.77 18.02
CA ASP A 137 14.50 4.26 17.55
C ASP A 137 14.24 3.80 16.11
N LEU A 138 15.25 3.87 15.23
CA LEU A 138 15.21 3.33 13.87
C LEU A 138 14.83 1.85 13.87
N VAL A 139 15.55 1.03 14.64
CA VAL A 139 15.28 -0.41 14.71
C VAL A 139 13.91 -0.69 15.31
N THR A 140 13.50 0.05 16.34
CA THR A 140 12.18 -0.08 16.97
C THR A 140 11.07 0.24 15.97
N ALA A 141 11.19 1.33 15.21
CA ALA A 141 10.24 1.68 14.17
C ALA A 141 10.15 0.61 13.07
N LEU A 142 11.27 0.01 12.67
CA LEU A 142 11.28 -1.12 11.73
C LEU A 142 10.58 -2.35 12.32
N VAL A 143 10.84 -2.70 13.58
CA VAL A 143 10.19 -3.81 14.28
C VAL A 143 8.68 -3.59 14.34
N GLU A 144 8.23 -2.43 14.82
CA GLU A 144 6.81 -2.09 14.90
C GLU A 144 6.12 -2.16 13.54
N ARG A 145 6.81 -1.68 12.48
CA ARG A 145 6.29 -1.74 11.12
C ARG A 145 6.14 -3.17 10.61
N VAL A 146 7.11 -4.05 10.92
CA VAL A 146 7.04 -5.47 10.60
C VAL A 146 5.90 -6.15 11.36
N GLU A 147 5.74 -5.86 12.65
CA GLU A 147 4.68 -6.45 13.48
C GLU A 147 3.28 -6.05 13.00
N ASP A 148 3.08 -4.77 12.64
CA ASP A 148 1.81 -4.27 12.13
C ASP A 148 1.43 -4.97 10.81
N VAL A 149 2.38 -5.14 9.91
CA VAL A 149 2.14 -5.74 8.59
C VAL A 149 1.98 -7.26 8.67
N ALA A 150 2.83 -7.94 9.43
CA ALA A 150 2.77 -9.39 9.60
C ALA A 150 1.56 -9.82 10.46
N LYS A 151 1.02 -8.89 11.27
CA LYS A 151 0.09 -9.19 12.37
C LYS A 151 0.67 -10.32 13.23
N ASP A 152 1.93 -10.15 13.62
CA ASP A 152 2.74 -11.12 14.36
C ASP A 152 3.77 -10.38 15.23
N LYS A 153 4.26 -11.04 16.28
CA LYS A 153 5.34 -10.49 17.11
C LYS A 153 6.69 -10.94 16.58
N VAL A 154 7.66 -10.02 16.58
CA VAL A 154 9.04 -10.36 16.20
C VAL A 154 9.67 -11.16 17.35
N GLU A 155 10.17 -12.36 17.05
CA GLU A 155 10.80 -13.23 18.06
C GLU A 155 12.19 -12.73 18.45
N SER A 156 12.94 -12.26 17.45
CA SER A 156 14.27 -11.69 17.63
C SER A 156 14.65 -10.84 16.44
N TRP A 157 15.57 -9.90 16.66
CA TRP A 157 16.16 -9.08 15.60
C TRP A 157 17.65 -8.87 15.85
N ARG A 158 18.40 -8.59 14.78
CA ARG A 158 19.80 -8.18 14.87
C ARG A 158 20.14 -7.22 13.73
N VAL A 159 21.07 -6.30 14.00
CA VAL A 159 21.63 -5.41 12.99
C VAL A 159 22.92 -6.03 12.44
N LEU A 160 23.06 -6.01 11.12
CA LEU A 160 24.26 -6.40 10.40
C LEU A 160 24.87 -5.14 9.80
N ILE A 161 26.13 -4.90 10.08
CA ILE A 161 26.89 -3.75 9.58
C ILE A 161 28.07 -4.31 8.80
N ASP A 162 28.18 -3.96 7.53
CA ASP A 162 29.34 -4.28 6.69
C ASP A 162 30.31 -3.09 6.70
N ASP A 163 31.15 -3.05 7.74
CA ASP A 163 32.27 -2.12 7.81
C ASP A 163 33.43 -2.70 7.01
N ALA A 164 33.61 -2.20 5.78
CA ALA A 164 34.69 -2.55 4.86
C ALA A 164 36.12 -2.32 5.42
N SER A 165 36.28 -1.88 6.67
CA SER A 165 37.54 -1.85 7.40
C SER A 165 38.07 -3.24 7.78
N GLU A 166 37.26 -4.30 7.73
CA GLU A 166 37.73 -5.69 7.87
C GLU A 166 38.00 -6.35 6.51
N GLN A 167 38.96 -5.82 5.74
CA GLN A 167 39.51 -6.52 4.59
C GLN A 167 40.28 -7.78 5.04
N ARG A 168 39.63 -8.94 5.04
CA ARG A 168 40.33 -10.22 4.88
C ARG A 168 40.70 -10.38 3.40
N PRO A 169 41.98 -10.59 3.05
CA PRO A 169 42.37 -10.79 1.66
C PRO A 169 42.21 -12.26 1.29
N ALA A 170 41.26 -12.59 0.42
CA ALA A 170 41.26 -13.77 -0.47
C ALA A 170 39.94 -13.79 -1.23
N LYS A 171 39.82 -14.08 -2.52
CA LYS A 171 40.76 -14.45 -3.59
C LYS A 171 40.01 -14.08 -4.88
N ALA A 172 40.72 -13.56 -5.87
CA ALA A 172 40.17 -13.33 -7.21
C ALA A 172 39.52 -14.61 -7.78
N ALA A 173 38.25 -14.51 -8.17
CA ALA A 173 37.61 -15.46 -9.08
C ALA A 173 37.00 -14.66 -10.25
N ARG A 174 37.82 -14.49 -11.27
CA ARG A 174 37.46 -14.08 -12.62
C ARG A 174 36.45 -15.08 -13.19
N VAL A 175 35.30 -14.61 -13.69
CA VAL A 175 34.54 -15.32 -14.72
C VAL A 175 34.14 -14.32 -15.80
N GLU A 176 34.56 -14.65 -17.02
CA GLU A 176 34.34 -13.95 -18.27
C GLU A 176 32.87 -14.03 -18.71
N GLY A 177 32.44 -13.04 -19.50
CA GLY A 177 31.04 -12.76 -19.79
C GLY A 177 30.40 -13.55 -20.95
N THR A 178 29.14 -13.21 -21.21
CA THR A 178 28.54 -13.31 -22.55
C THR A 178 27.37 -12.33 -22.69
N THR A 179 27.27 -11.76 -23.88
CA THR A 179 26.49 -10.60 -24.33
C THR A 179 25.04 -10.88 -24.73
N ALA A 180 24.20 -9.84 -24.54
CA ALA A 180 23.06 -9.37 -25.36
C ALA A 180 21.76 -10.21 -25.47
N THR A 181 20.62 -9.63 -25.06
CA THR A 181 19.72 -8.90 -25.98
C THR A 181 18.57 -8.21 -25.24
N SER A 182 18.24 -7.01 -25.73
CA SER A 182 17.26 -6.03 -25.25
C SER A 182 15.79 -6.48 -25.33
N GLY A 183 14.98 -5.88 -24.47
CA GLY A 183 13.52 -5.78 -24.59
C GLY A 183 13.03 -4.63 -23.73
N GLU A 184 12.83 -3.48 -24.37
CA GLU A 184 12.55 -2.16 -23.80
C GLU A 184 11.21 -2.09 -23.04
N HIS A 185 11.25 -1.55 -21.82
CA HIS A 185 10.24 -0.65 -21.25
C HIS A 185 10.92 0.18 -20.16
N SER A 186 11.62 1.21 -20.60
CA SER A 186 12.35 2.17 -19.79
C SER A 186 11.61 3.50 -19.76
N GLU A 187 10.66 3.63 -18.83
CA GLU A 187 10.17 4.91 -18.32
C GLU A 187 9.88 4.70 -16.83
N ASP A 188 10.94 4.77 -16.00
CA ASP A 188 10.93 5.10 -14.55
C ASP A 188 12.28 4.82 -13.82
N ASP A 189 13.33 4.40 -14.53
CA ASP A 189 14.62 4.02 -13.91
C ASP A 189 15.64 5.17 -13.73
N ALA A 190 15.25 6.42 -13.98
CA ALA A 190 16.19 7.55 -13.94
C ALA A 190 16.47 8.10 -12.52
N ASP A 191 15.70 7.72 -11.50
CA ASP A 191 15.89 8.15 -10.09
C ASP A 191 16.48 7.06 -9.17
N ALA A 192 16.81 5.87 -9.70
CA ALA A 192 17.20 4.71 -8.88
C ALA A 192 18.72 4.50 -8.72
N ALA A 193 19.56 5.29 -9.40
CA ALA A 193 21.01 5.05 -9.44
C ALA A 193 21.81 5.76 -8.32
N GLY A 194 21.17 6.57 -7.48
CA GLY A 194 21.89 7.47 -6.57
C GLY A 194 22.05 7.03 -5.11
N ASP A 195 21.27 6.08 -4.60
CA ASP A 195 21.16 5.94 -3.13
C ASP A 195 20.74 4.54 -2.65
N PHE A 196 21.39 3.49 -3.16
CA PHE A 196 21.26 2.14 -2.62
C PHE A 196 22.45 1.83 -1.70
N ASP A 197 22.18 1.66 -0.41
CA ASP A 197 23.18 1.24 0.58
C ASP A 197 22.68 -0.01 1.32
N ASP A 198 23.36 -1.13 1.14
CA ASP A 198 23.07 -2.40 1.81
C ASP A 198 24.03 -2.72 2.96
N ARG A 199 24.92 -1.80 3.32
CA ARG A 199 25.91 -1.97 4.39
C ARG A 199 25.31 -1.95 5.78
N VAL A 200 24.08 -1.43 5.93
CA VAL A 200 23.29 -1.57 7.16
C VAL A 200 22.06 -2.39 6.84
N ALA A 201 21.93 -3.54 7.50
CA ALA A 201 20.81 -4.44 7.35
C ALA A 201 20.21 -4.84 8.69
N VAL A 202 18.90 -5.04 8.73
CA VAL A 202 18.21 -5.55 9.92
C VAL A 202 17.61 -6.91 9.58
N VAL A 203 18.02 -7.92 10.33
CA VAL A 203 17.43 -9.26 10.26
C VAL A 203 16.40 -9.39 11.36
N LEU A 204 15.17 -9.78 11.01
CA LEU A 204 14.11 -10.09 11.97
C LEU A 204 13.61 -11.52 11.79
N LYS A 205 13.32 -12.21 12.89
CA LYS A 205 12.73 -13.54 12.91
C LYS A 205 11.27 -13.47 13.33
N LEU A 206 10.41 -14.14 12.57
CA LEU A 206 8.96 -14.24 12.81
C LEU A 206 8.57 -15.68 13.15
N SER A 207 7.32 -15.88 13.56
CA SER A 207 6.82 -17.20 13.96
C SER A 207 6.76 -18.21 12.81
N SER A 208 6.67 -17.75 11.56
CA SER A 208 6.56 -18.63 10.40
C SER A 208 7.06 -18.01 9.09
N LYS A 209 7.34 -18.85 8.10
CA LYS A 209 7.71 -18.41 6.75
C LYS A 209 6.58 -17.67 6.04
N GLU A 210 5.32 -17.96 6.35
CA GLU A 210 4.15 -17.26 5.81
C GLU A 210 4.08 -15.83 6.33
N LYS A 211 4.46 -15.60 7.60
CA LYS A 211 4.56 -14.27 8.21
C LYS A 211 5.72 -13.48 7.60
N ALA A 212 6.88 -14.11 7.42
CA ALA A 212 8.00 -13.53 6.68
C ALA A 212 7.63 -13.17 5.23
N ALA A 213 6.95 -14.07 4.51
CA ALA A 213 6.48 -13.81 3.15
C ALA A 213 5.46 -12.65 3.08
N THR A 214 4.60 -12.51 4.10
CA THR A 214 3.65 -11.39 4.21
C THR A 214 4.41 -10.08 4.39
N THR A 215 5.38 -10.05 5.29
CA THR A 215 6.27 -8.91 5.52
C THR A 215 6.97 -8.48 4.24
N ILE A 216 7.63 -9.41 3.54
CA ILE A 216 8.32 -9.13 2.27
C ILE A 216 7.33 -8.61 1.20
N ALA A 217 6.15 -9.22 1.08
CA ALA A 217 5.17 -8.83 0.07
C ALA A 217 4.65 -7.38 0.23
N HIS A 218 4.61 -6.89 1.46
CA HIS A 218 4.17 -5.55 1.82
C HIS A 218 5.30 -4.52 1.84
N LEU A 219 6.44 -4.85 2.45
CA LEU A 219 7.51 -3.89 2.71
C LEU A 219 8.52 -3.75 1.58
N HIS A 220 8.69 -4.78 0.74
CA HIS A 220 9.63 -4.71 -0.37
C HIS A 220 9.20 -3.63 -1.38
N GLY A 221 10.06 -2.63 -1.58
CA GLY A 221 9.83 -1.46 -2.41
C GLY A 221 9.00 -0.36 -1.75
N SER A 222 8.59 -0.53 -0.49
CA SER A 222 7.92 0.52 0.29
C SER A 222 8.92 1.58 0.75
N ARG A 223 8.43 2.78 1.08
CA ARG A 223 9.27 3.87 1.59
C ARG A 223 9.41 3.82 3.10
N PHE A 224 10.62 4.02 3.58
CA PHE A 224 11.00 4.23 4.97
C PHE A 224 12.04 5.36 4.98
N ASP A 225 11.76 6.47 5.68
CA ASP A 225 12.57 7.70 5.68
C ASP A 225 13.05 8.11 4.28
N ASP A 226 12.09 8.22 3.35
CA ASP A 226 12.27 8.53 1.92
C ASP A 226 13.09 7.52 1.09
N ARG A 227 13.65 6.47 1.71
CA ARG A 227 14.38 5.39 1.03
C ARG A 227 13.47 4.22 0.69
N ARG A 228 13.76 3.53 -0.42
CA ARG A 228 13.05 2.30 -0.81
C ARG A 228 13.66 1.10 -0.08
N VAL A 229 12.89 0.47 0.80
CA VAL A 229 13.32 -0.71 1.56
C VAL A 229 13.36 -1.93 0.65
N LEU A 230 14.45 -2.71 0.70
CA LEU A 230 14.50 -4.02 0.09
C LEU A 230 14.35 -5.11 1.14
N CYS A 231 13.39 -6.01 0.93
CA CYS A 231 13.19 -7.16 1.80
C CYS A 231 13.49 -8.47 1.07
N ARG A 232 14.17 -9.41 1.74
CA ARG A 232 14.44 -10.77 1.28
C ARG A 232 14.32 -11.76 2.44
N PHE A 233 14.15 -13.04 2.14
CA PHE A 233 14.29 -14.10 3.15
C PHE A 233 15.75 -14.18 3.59
N TRP A 234 15.96 -14.46 4.88
CA TRP A 234 17.27 -14.68 5.46
C TRP A 234 17.42 -16.13 5.92
N SER A 235 18.55 -16.74 5.59
CA SER A 235 18.98 -18.02 6.14
C SER A 235 20.41 -17.87 6.63
N GLU A 236 20.67 -18.13 7.91
CA GLU A 236 22.04 -18.34 8.37
C GLU A 236 22.59 -19.55 7.63
N SER A 237 23.65 -19.31 6.85
CA SER A 237 24.42 -20.32 6.15
C SER A 237 25.76 -20.47 6.85
#